data_AF-A0A7X7AJ39-F1
#
_entry.id   AF-A0A7X7AJ39-F1
#
_cell.length_a   1.000
_cell.length_b   1.000
_cell.length_c   1.000
_cell.angle_alpha   90.00
_cell.angle_beta   90.00
_cell.angle_gamma   90.00
#
_symmetry.space_group_name_H-M   'P 1'
#
loop_
_entity.id
_entity.type
_entity.pdbx_description
1 polymer ?
#
loop_
_entity_poly.entity_id
_entity_poly.type
_entity_poly.pdbx_seq_one_letter_code
_entity_poly.pdbx_strand_id
1 'polypeptide(L)'
;MKNKAIHINSRILRLLREGDEKAFEYIFHHYYNQIYTFVLSTLFDKTFAEDITQSVFISLWEKRESIDTGSNIAPFLYTIARNRVYRQTEQLLLKYKYEQSQQ
;
A
#
# COMPACT_ATOMS: atom_id res chain seq x y z
N MET A 1 -5.25 -2.33 27.74
CA MET A 1 -5.44 -0.90 27.43
C MET A 1 -6.45 -0.80 26.29
N LYS A 2 -7.45 0.09 26.41
CA LYS A 2 -8.65 0.11 25.57
C LYS A 2 -8.28 0.27 24.08
N ASN A 3 -8.65 -0.71 23.27
CA ASN A 3 -8.57 -0.68 21.81
C ASN A 3 -9.58 0.37 21.32
N LYS A 4 -9.14 1.63 21.24
CA LYS A 4 -9.94 2.71 20.65
C LYS A 4 -9.97 2.42 19.16
N ALA A 5 -11.08 1.90 18.66
CA ALA A 5 -11.25 1.54 17.25
C ALA A 5 -10.68 2.66 16.37
N ILE A 6 -9.55 2.36 15.72
CA ILE A 6 -8.87 3.29 14.81
C ILE A 6 -9.78 3.42 13.59
N HIS A 7 -10.47 4.55 13.48
CA HIS A 7 -11.43 4.79 12.41
C HIS A 7 -10.92 5.94 11.54
N ILE A 8 -10.44 5.60 10.34
CA ILE A 8 -10.14 6.61 9.33
C ILE A 8 -11.47 7.24 8.88
N ASN A 9 -11.61 8.54 9.13
CA ASN A 9 -12.81 9.31 8.79
C ASN A 9 -12.46 10.44 7.81
N SER A 10 -13.48 11.11 7.31
CA SER A 10 -13.36 12.21 6.35
C SER A 10 -12.47 13.36 6.83
N ARG A 11 -12.45 13.63 8.15
CA ARG A 11 -11.58 14.66 8.74
C ARG A 11 -10.11 14.29 8.59
N ILE A 12 -9.73 13.05 8.88
CA ILE A 12 -8.36 12.56 8.72
C ILE A 12 -7.96 12.62 7.23
N LEU A 13 -8.85 12.19 6.33
CA LEU A 13 -8.58 12.23 4.90
C LEU A 13 -8.43 13.66 4.36
N ARG A 14 -9.19 14.61 4.90
CA ARG A 14 -9.05 16.02 4.55
C ARG A 14 -7.72 16.60 5.02
N LEU A 15 -7.30 16.30 6.25
CA LEU A 15 -6.00 16.70 6.76
C LEU A 15 -4.85 16.09 5.93
N LEU A 16 -4.96 14.82 5.57
CA LEU A 16 -4.02 14.18 4.65
C LEU A 16 -3.96 14.92 3.31
N ARG A 17 -5.11 15.27 2.72
CA ARG A 17 -5.18 16.02 1.46
C ARG A 17 -4.50 17.40 1.56
N GLU A 18 -4.63 18.05 2.71
CA GLU A 18 -4.00 19.34 3.03
C GLU A 18 -2.49 19.20 3.36
N GLY A 19 -1.94 17.98 3.38
CA GLY A 19 -0.51 17.73 3.60
C GLY A 19 -0.11 17.55 5.07
N ASP A 20 -1.07 17.25 5.96
CA ASP A 20 -0.78 16.98 7.37
C ASP A 20 -0.05 15.63 7.55
N GLU A 21 1.20 15.67 7.99
CA GLU A 21 2.03 14.48 8.20
C GLU A 21 1.49 13.55 9.30
N LYS A 22 0.81 14.10 10.33
CA LYS A 22 0.23 13.26 11.40
C LYS A 22 -0.98 12.49 10.90
N ALA A 23 -1.76 13.08 10.01
CA ALA A 23 -2.85 12.37 9.33
C ALA A 23 -2.32 11.21 8.48
N PHE A 24 -1.21 11.44 7.76
CA PHE A 24 -0.52 10.38 7.04
C PHE A 24 0.01 9.28 7.98
N GLU A 25 0.71 9.65 9.05
CA GLU A 25 1.24 8.72 10.05
C GLU A 25 0.13 7.87 10.68
N TYR A 26 -1.03 8.47 10.95
CA TYR A 26 -2.19 7.76 11.49
C TYR A 26 -2.73 6.70 10.51
N ILE A 27 -2.82 7.04 9.21
CA ILE A 27 -3.24 6.11 8.16
C ILE A 27 -2.18 5.02 7.95
N PHE A 28 -0.90 5.39 7.96
CA PHE A 28 0.23 4.47 7.85
C PHE A 28 0.18 3.41 8.95
N HIS A 29 0.14 3.81 10.22
CA HIS A 29 0.07 2.87 11.34
C HIS A 29 -1.16 1.96 11.30
N HIS A 30 -2.28 2.46 10.78
CA HIS A 30 -3.49 1.65 10.66
C HIS A 30 -3.39 0.58 9.56
N TYR A 31 -2.87 0.93 8.38
CA TYR A 31 -2.91 0.04 7.22
C TYR A 31 -1.60 -0.69 6.94
N TYR A 32 -0.47 -0.30 7.52
CA TYR A 32 0.84 -0.87 7.18
C TYR A 32 0.85 -2.39 7.28
N ASN A 33 0.50 -2.93 8.44
CA ASN A 33 0.48 -4.38 8.66
C ASN A 33 -0.53 -5.10 7.76
N GLN A 34 -1.66 -4.46 7.43
CA GLN A 34 -2.68 -5.05 6.57
C GLN A 34 -2.19 -5.18 5.13
N ILE A 35 -1.60 -4.11 4.59
CA ILE A 35 -1.02 -4.10 3.25
C ILE A 35 0.20 -5.02 3.18
N TYR A 36 1.10 -4.96 4.17
CA TYR A 36 2.24 -5.86 4.26
C TYR A 36 1.83 -7.33 4.23
N THR A 37 0.86 -7.71 5.08
CA THR A 37 0.37 -9.09 5.14
C THR A 37 -0.27 -9.52 3.82
N PHE A 38 -1.05 -8.64 3.19
CA PHE A 38 -1.63 -8.90 1.87
C PHE A 38 -0.54 -9.18 0.82
N VAL A 39 0.49 -8.32 0.72
CA VAL A 39 1.56 -8.51 -0.25
C VAL A 39 2.38 -9.77 0.07
N LEU A 40 2.76 -9.97 1.33
CA LEU A 40 3.51 -11.14 1.78
C LEU A 40 2.76 -12.43 1.48
N SER A 41 1.45 -12.48 1.73
CA SER A 41 0.62 -13.65 1.42
C SER A 41 0.46 -13.93 -0.07
N THR A 42 0.79 -12.95 -0.93
CA THR A 42 0.68 -13.10 -2.39
C THR A 42 2.03 -13.44 -3.03
N LEU A 43 3.12 -12.80 -2.60
CA LEU A 43 4.45 -12.96 -3.19
C LEU A 43 5.36 -13.94 -2.42
N PHE A 44 5.02 -14.27 -1.17
CA PHE A 44 5.80 -15.14 -0.28
C PHE A 44 7.26 -14.71 -0.08
N ASP A 45 7.56 -13.44 -0.37
CA ASP A 45 8.89 -12.85 -0.25
C ASP A 45 8.80 -11.60 0.63
N LYS A 46 9.61 -11.57 1.70
CA LYS A 46 9.60 -10.48 2.67
C LYS A 46 10.13 -9.18 2.09
N THR A 47 11.17 -9.24 1.26
CA THR A 47 11.79 -8.08 0.64
C THR A 47 10.79 -7.39 -0.28
N PHE A 48 10.13 -8.15 -1.16
CA PHE A 48 9.09 -7.58 -2.02
C PHE A 48 7.89 -7.08 -1.21
N ALA A 49 7.53 -7.74 -0.11
CA ALA A 49 6.46 -7.28 0.76
C ALA A 49 6.78 -5.92 1.40
N GLU A 50 8.00 -5.73 1.90
CA GLU A 50 8.45 -4.45 2.48
C GLU A 50 8.47 -3.35 1.42
N ASP A 51 9.14 -3.60 0.29
CA ASP A 51 9.31 -2.62 -0.79
C ASP A 51 7.98 -2.17 -1.39
N ILE A 52 7.09 -3.12 -1.69
CA ILE A 52 5.78 -2.79 -2.25
C ILE A 52 4.95 -2.03 -1.23
N THR A 53 4.95 -2.45 0.04
CA THR A 53 4.20 -1.76 1.09
C THR A 53 4.68 -0.32 1.24
N GLN A 54 5.99 -0.09 1.30
CA GLN A 54 6.56 1.26 1.31
C GLN A 54 6.11 2.06 0.09
N SER A 55 6.18 1.46 -1.11
CA SER A 55 5.76 2.12 -2.36
C SER A 55 4.28 2.52 -2.35
N VAL A 56 3.41 1.75 -1.68
CA VAL A 56 1.98 2.05 -1.54
C VAL A 56 1.79 3.34 -0.73
N PHE A 57 2.51 3.48 0.39
CA PHE A 57 2.40 4.67 1.24
C PHE A 57 3.09 5.89 0.62
N ILE A 58 4.19 5.71 -0.11
CA ILE A 58 4.78 6.78 -0.93
C ILE A 58 3.76 7.26 -1.97
N SER A 59 3.13 6.32 -2.70
CA SER A 59 2.08 6.66 -3.68
C SER A 59 0.85 7.32 -3.04
N LEU A 60 0.50 6.95 -1.80
CA LEU A 60 -0.55 7.62 -1.03
C LEU A 60 -0.18 9.08 -0.79
N TRP A 61 1.04 9.35 -0.32
CA TRP A 61 1.50 10.71 -0.05
C TRP A 61 1.57 11.56 -1.31
N GLU A 62 2.14 11.03 -2.39
CA GLU A 62 2.26 11.73 -3.68
C GLU A 62 0.88 12.09 -4.27
N LYS A 63 -0.09 11.20 -4.12
CA LYS A 63 -1.44 11.38 -4.70
C LYS A 63 -2.47 11.93 -3.72
N ARG A 64 -2.04 12.37 -2.53
CA ARG A 64 -2.93 12.78 -1.43
C ARG A 64 -3.97 13.82 -1.83
N GLU A 65 -3.59 14.76 -2.70
CA GLU A 65 -4.46 15.84 -3.18
C GLU A 65 -5.68 15.32 -3.96
N SER A 66 -5.55 14.15 -4.60
CA SER A 66 -6.59 13.52 -5.42
C SER A 66 -7.52 12.57 -4.64
N ILE A 67 -7.22 12.27 -3.37
CA ILE A 67 -7.99 11.32 -2.55
C ILE A 67 -9.37 11.88 -2.28
N ASP A 68 -10.44 11.17 -2.62
CA ASP A 68 -11.80 11.50 -2.19
C ASP A 68 -11.96 11.32 -0.66
N THR A 69 -12.28 12.42 0.02
CA THR A 69 -12.44 12.44 1.48
C THR A 69 -13.79 11.91 1.95
N GLY A 70 -14.74 11.69 1.04
CA GLY A 70 -16.07 11.14 1.35
C GLY A 70 -16.14 9.62 1.38
N SER A 71 -15.11 8.94 0.88
CA SER A 71 -15.08 7.48 0.73
C SER A 71 -14.04 6.81 1.64
N ASN A 72 -14.09 5.47 1.68
CA ASN A 72 -13.10 4.66 2.38
C ASN A 72 -11.77 4.67 1.61
N ILE A 73 -10.65 4.91 2.29
CA ILE A 73 -9.31 4.92 1.68
C ILE A 73 -8.75 3.51 1.41
N ALA A 74 -9.28 2.48 2.07
CA ALA A 74 -8.76 1.12 1.93
C ALA A 74 -8.76 0.61 0.47
N PRO A 75 -9.85 0.73 -0.33
CA PRO A 75 -9.85 0.32 -1.73
C PRO A 75 -8.73 0.98 -2.56
N PHE A 76 -8.44 2.26 -2.29
CA PHE A 76 -7.34 2.96 -2.96
C PHE A 76 -5.98 2.33 -2.65
N LEU A 77 -5.69 2.06 -1.36
CA LEU A 77 -4.45 1.42 -0.92
C LEU A 77 -4.29 0.01 -1.51
N TYR A 78 -5.34 -0.81 -1.42
CA TYR A 78 -5.32 -2.17 -1.96
C TYR A 78 -5.22 -2.20 -3.48
N THR A 79 -5.77 -1.21 -4.18
CA THR A 79 -5.61 -1.08 -5.64
C THR A 79 -4.15 -0.84 -6.01
N ILE A 80 -3.46 0.06 -5.29
CA ILE A 80 -2.02 0.30 -5.53
C ILE A 80 -1.22 -0.96 -5.22
N ALA A 81 -1.46 -1.59 -4.06
CA ALA A 81 -0.75 -2.79 -3.63
C ALA A 81 -0.90 -3.93 -4.65
N ARG A 82 -2.15 -4.19 -5.08
CA ARG A 82 -2.47 -5.20 -6.08
C ARG A 82 -1.77 -4.94 -7.41
N ASN A 83 -1.79 -3.69 -7.90
CA ASN A 83 -1.13 -3.33 -9.14
C ASN A 83 0.39 -3.54 -9.08
N ARG A 84 1.00 -3.23 -7.93
CA ARG A 84 2.44 -3.46 -7.70
C ARG A 84 2.77 -4.95 -7.65
N VAL A 85 1.95 -5.74 -6.96
CA VAL A 85 2.07 -7.21 -6.91
C VAL A 85 2.00 -7.82 -8.31
N TYR A 86 1.03 -7.40 -9.14
CA TYR A 86 0.93 -7.90 -10.51
C TYR A 86 2.18 -7.58 -11.34
N ARG A 87 2.67 -6.33 -11.28
CA ARG A 87 3.90 -5.94 -11.97
C ARG A 87 5.12 -6.73 -11.49
N GLN A 88 5.25 -6.93 -10.18
CA GLN A 88 6.35 -7.71 -9.62
C GLN A 88 6.29 -9.17 -10.07
N THR A 89 5.09 -9.76 -10.09
CA THR A 89 4.87 -11.13 -10.57
C THR A 89 5.24 -11.28 -12.04
N GLU A 90 4.84 -10.32 -12.88
CA GLU A 90 5.21 -10.28 -14.29
C GLU A 90 6.74 -10.24 -14.49
N GLN A 91 7.44 -9.39 -13.74
CA GLN A 91 8.90 -9.29 -13.78
C GLN A 91 9.58 -10.60 -13.37
N LEU A 92 9.10 -11.26 -12.32
CA LEU A 92 9.63 -12.55 -11.86
C LEU A 92 9.43 -13.64 -12.93
N LEU A 93 8.26 -13.69 -13.57
CA LEU A 93 7.98 -14.64 -14.64
C LEU A 93 8.85 -14.40 -15.88
N LEU A 94 9.09 -13.14 -16.25
CA LEU A 94 9.99 -12.81 -17.35
C LEU A 94 11.41 -13.26 -17.04
N LYS A 95 11.94 -12.92 -15.85
CA LYS A 95 13.27 -13.35 -15.40
C LYS A 95 13.43 -14.87 -15.46
N TYR A 96 12.45 -15.61 -14.94
CA TYR A 96 12.44 -17.07 -15.00
C TYR A 96 12.49 -17.60 -16.44
N LYS A 97 11.69 -17.05 -17.37
CA LYS A 97 11.71 -17.47 -18.78
C LYS A 97 13.05 -17.22 -19.46
N TYR A 98 13.68 -16.07 -19.18
CA TYR A 98 15.00 -15.77 -19.74
C TYR A 98 16.06 -16.76 -19.23
N GLU A 99 16.08 -17.05 -17.93
CA GLU A 99 17.03 -18.00 -17.33
C GLU A 99 16.89 -19.41 -17.92
N GLN A 100 15.66 -19.85 -18.20
CA GLN A 100 15.41 -21.16 -18.82
C GLN A 100 15.79 -21.21 -20.32
N SER A 101 15.73 -20.07 -21.04
CA SER A 101 16.10 -20.02 -22.47
C SER A 101 17.60 -20.04 -22.73
N GLN A 102 18.43 -19.83 -21.70
CA GLN A 102 19.89 -19.81 -21.77
C GLN A 102 20.54 -21.11 -21.26
N GLN A 103 19.72 -22.09 -20.86
CA GLN A 103 20.12 -23.45 -20.49
C GLN A 103 19.85 -24.40 -21.66
#